data_AF-A0A6A5HK73-F1
#
_entry.id   AF-A0A6A5HK73-F1
#
_cell.length_a   1.000
_cell.length_b   1.000
_cell.length_c   1.000
_cell.angle_alpha   90.00
_cell.angle_beta   90.00
_cell.angle_gamma   90.00
#
_symmetry.space_group_name_H-M   'P 1'
#
loop_
_entity.id
_entity.type
_entity.pdbx_description
1 polymer ?
#
loop_
_entity_poly.entity_id
_entity_poly.type
_entity_poly.pdbx_seq_one_letter_code
_entity_poly.pdbx_strand_id
1 'polypeptide(L)'
;MPLPLSYPGLKCVLENLEAVKRVHIISRAPGLQKVDKLIPLRLKDFSIVKEEMTINTLRIGYGYDKDKVKFENDMNEKTFSRQRGESSEDKMKKFVNFYFCGRSIIHVHELCWCDGMFQNFLPVDMKFRVNSLTAISYYFNTAIPFIDPHSFPLKTLFTSIANTSIFDIQVVKLTETLLLNLAIDRIVTVEDLKKLNNKTVIFKHCRFRIDLISLIKYHIETKKDIRTTFVIPTDCKGFINNMLREFNLAFGKFRCDLKGVNERFLPGSSRFSIPINDGSRIHVYATKGSQKGFYEIIVKPVSGL
;
A
#
# COMPACT_ATOMS: atom_id res chain seq x y z
N MET A 1 -39.23 -2.08 -31.86
CA MET A 1 -38.08 -2.43 -30.98
C MET A 1 -37.06 -1.30 -31.08
N PRO A 2 -36.44 -0.86 -29.96
CA PRO A 2 -35.34 0.09 -30.02
C PRO A 2 -34.17 -0.51 -30.81
N LEU A 3 -33.47 0.32 -31.59
CA LEU A 3 -32.29 -0.10 -32.33
C LEU A 3 -31.20 -0.57 -31.34
N PRO A 4 -30.53 -1.70 -31.61
CA PRO A 4 -29.41 -2.14 -30.78
C PRO A 4 -28.27 -1.11 -30.86
N LEU A 5 -27.51 -0.99 -29.76
CA LEU A 5 -26.33 -0.11 -29.74
C LEU A 5 -25.34 -0.56 -30.84
N SER A 6 -24.79 0.43 -31.55
CA SER A 6 -23.68 0.19 -32.47
C SER A 6 -22.45 -0.31 -31.71
N TYR A 7 -21.54 -0.99 -32.42
CA TYR A 7 -20.30 -1.50 -31.80
C TYR A 7 -19.47 -0.41 -31.08
N PRO A 8 -19.25 0.80 -31.65
CA PRO A 8 -18.59 1.89 -30.93
C PRO A 8 -19.35 2.34 -29.68
N GLY A 9 -20.68 2.42 -29.75
CA GLY A 9 -21.53 2.79 -28.60
C GLY A 9 -21.43 1.77 -27.47
N LEU A 10 -21.53 0.48 -27.79
CA LEU A 10 -21.37 -0.61 -26.83
C LEU A 10 -19.97 -0.60 -26.18
N LYS A 11 -18.92 -0.37 -26.97
CA LYS A 11 -17.55 -0.26 -26.46
C LYS A 11 -17.43 0.89 -25.45
N CYS A 12 -17.94 2.07 -25.79
CA CYS A 12 -17.92 3.25 -24.93
C CYS A 12 -18.65 3.00 -23.61
N VAL A 13 -19.85 2.40 -23.66
CA VAL A 13 -20.63 2.08 -22.46
C VAL A 13 -19.86 1.10 -21.57
N LEU A 14 -19.32 0.01 -22.13
CA LEU A 14 -18.57 -0.99 -21.35
C LEU A 14 -17.27 -0.41 -20.77
N GLU A 15 -16.58 0.49 -21.49
CA GLU A 15 -15.35 1.12 -20.98
C GLU A 15 -15.59 1.99 -19.73
N ASN A 16 -16.74 2.67 -19.67
CA ASN A 16 -17.09 3.59 -18.59
C ASN A 16 -17.92 2.93 -17.48
N LEU A 17 -18.29 1.67 -17.64
CA LEU A 17 -19.03 0.94 -16.62
C LEU A 17 -18.09 0.47 -15.51
N GLU A 18 -18.54 0.59 -14.27
CA GLU A 18 -17.80 0.06 -13.10
C GLU A 18 -17.50 -1.44 -13.29
N ALA A 19 -16.27 -1.85 -12.96
CA ALA A 19 -15.72 -3.14 -13.33
C ALA A 19 -16.53 -4.35 -12.82
N VAL A 20 -17.04 -4.31 -11.58
CA VAL A 20 -17.86 -5.39 -11.01
C VAL A 20 -19.20 -5.49 -11.73
N LYS A 21 -19.87 -4.35 -11.97
CA LYS A 21 -21.12 -4.32 -12.76
C LYS A 21 -20.89 -4.83 -14.17
N ARG A 22 -19.75 -4.52 -14.76
CA ARG A 22 -19.39 -4.91 -16.13
C ARG A 22 -19.23 -6.41 -16.21
N VAL A 23 -18.44 -6.97 -15.31
CA VAL A 23 -18.27 -8.41 -15.14
C VAL A 23 -19.62 -9.12 -15.00
N HIS A 24 -20.53 -8.57 -14.20
CA HIS A 24 -21.85 -9.15 -13.99
C HIS A 24 -22.67 -9.27 -15.29
N ILE A 25 -22.63 -8.24 -16.14
CA ILE A 25 -23.29 -8.22 -17.45
C ILE A 25 -22.63 -9.26 -18.39
N ILE A 26 -21.31 -9.21 -18.51
CA ILE A 26 -20.54 -10.07 -19.41
C ILE A 26 -20.65 -11.56 -19.05
N SER A 27 -20.77 -11.87 -17.75
CA SER A 27 -20.96 -13.23 -17.26
C SER A 27 -22.25 -13.89 -17.79
N ARG A 28 -23.25 -13.11 -18.17
CA ARG A 28 -24.54 -13.58 -18.71
C ARG A 28 -24.68 -13.41 -20.21
N ALA A 29 -23.71 -12.79 -20.86
CA ALA A 29 -23.75 -12.48 -22.28
C ALA A 29 -22.46 -12.93 -22.97
N PRO A 30 -22.35 -14.21 -23.40
CA PRO A 30 -21.15 -14.74 -24.05
C PRO A 30 -20.69 -13.94 -25.28
N GLY A 31 -21.63 -13.37 -26.05
CA GLY A 31 -21.32 -12.50 -27.19
C GLY A 31 -20.56 -11.22 -26.81
N LEU A 32 -20.76 -10.71 -25.60
CA LEU A 32 -20.07 -9.52 -25.09
C LEU A 32 -18.68 -9.83 -24.52
N GLN A 33 -18.38 -11.10 -24.19
CA GLN A 33 -17.08 -11.49 -23.63
C GLN A 33 -15.94 -11.17 -24.58
N LYS A 34 -16.11 -11.39 -25.88
CA LYS A 34 -15.07 -11.10 -26.88
C LYS A 34 -14.78 -9.60 -26.96
N VAL A 35 -15.83 -8.77 -26.98
CA VAL A 35 -15.71 -7.30 -27.03
C VAL A 35 -15.11 -6.76 -25.73
N ASP A 36 -15.51 -7.33 -24.60
CA ASP A 36 -15.00 -6.97 -23.28
C ASP A 36 -13.48 -7.08 -23.19
N LYS A 37 -12.88 -8.16 -23.73
CA LYS A 37 -11.42 -8.36 -23.69
C LYS A 37 -10.64 -7.29 -24.46
N LEU A 38 -11.25 -6.66 -25.45
CA LEU A 38 -10.64 -5.57 -26.22
C LEU A 38 -10.63 -4.22 -25.49
N ILE A 39 -11.36 -4.13 -24.37
CA ILE A 39 -11.47 -2.90 -23.59
C ILE A 39 -10.61 -3.05 -22.33
N PRO A 40 -9.72 -2.10 -22.04
CA PRO A 40 -8.90 -2.13 -20.83
C PRO A 40 -9.74 -2.34 -19.57
N LEU A 41 -9.27 -3.22 -18.70
CA LEU A 41 -9.86 -3.40 -17.38
C LEU A 41 -9.18 -2.42 -16.43
N ARG A 42 -9.98 -1.52 -15.84
CA ARG A 42 -9.54 -0.53 -14.86
C ARG A 42 -10.20 -0.85 -13.52
N LEU A 43 -9.38 -1.19 -12.54
CA LEU A 43 -9.79 -1.52 -11.18
C LEU A 43 -9.32 -0.41 -10.25
N LYS A 44 -10.15 -0.05 -9.28
CA LYS A 44 -9.71 0.80 -8.19
C LYS A 44 -8.86 -0.05 -7.25
N ASP A 45 -9.43 -1.14 -6.75
CA ASP A 45 -8.80 -1.99 -5.76
C ASP A 45 -8.77 -3.43 -6.28
N PHE A 46 -7.61 -4.07 -6.26
CA PHE A 46 -7.49 -5.50 -6.50
C PHE A 46 -6.64 -6.13 -5.41
N SER A 47 -7.21 -7.06 -4.65
CA SER A 47 -6.49 -7.77 -3.60
C SER A 47 -6.64 -9.28 -3.75
N ILE A 48 -5.58 -9.98 -3.40
CA ILE A 48 -5.61 -11.43 -3.22
C ILE A 48 -4.86 -11.78 -1.93
N VAL A 49 -5.58 -12.41 -1.00
CA VAL A 49 -5.11 -12.71 0.36
C VAL A 49 -5.73 -14.01 0.84
N LYS A 50 -4.93 -15.02 1.19
CA LYS A 50 -5.38 -16.25 1.87
C LYS A 50 -6.67 -16.85 1.30
N GLU A 51 -6.68 -17.14 0.00
CA GLU A 51 -7.83 -17.76 -0.68
C GLU A 51 -9.11 -16.90 -0.79
N GLU A 52 -8.98 -15.61 -0.53
CA GLU A 52 -9.97 -14.59 -0.82
C GLU A 52 -9.40 -13.60 -1.84
N MET A 53 -10.28 -13.16 -2.71
CA MET A 53 -9.98 -12.14 -3.68
C MET A 53 -10.98 -11.00 -3.61
N THR A 54 -10.50 -9.77 -3.69
CA THR A 54 -11.38 -8.60 -3.76
C THR A 54 -11.11 -7.82 -5.04
N ILE A 55 -12.17 -7.51 -5.79
CA ILE A 55 -12.15 -6.59 -6.92
C ILE A 55 -13.10 -5.45 -6.58
N ASN A 56 -12.56 -4.25 -6.36
CA ASN A 56 -13.29 -3.09 -5.86
C ASN A 56 -14.11 -3.47 -4.61
N THR A 57 -15.43 -3.62 -4.72
CA THR A 57 -16.34 -3.98 -3.62
C THR A 57 -16.80 -5.45 -3.64
N LEU A 58 -16.38 -6.22 -4.65
CA LEU A 58 -16.73 -7.63 -4.79
C LEU A 58 -15.66 -8.50 -4.13
N ARG A 59 -16.05 -9.25 -3.10
CA ARG A 59 -15.23 -10.29 -2.49
C ARG A 59 -15.62 -11.66 -3.03
N ILE A 60 -14.62 -12.47 -3.30
CA ILE A 60 -14.74 -13.82 -3.84
C ILE A 60 -13.90 -14.75 -2.96
N GLY A 61 -14.57 -15.49 -2.08
CA GLY A 61 -13.94 -16.53 -1.27
C GLY A 61 -13.96 -17.87 -2.00
N TYR A 62 -12.80 -18.49 -2.22
CA TYR A 62 -12.69 -19.73 -3.01
C TYR A 62 -12.04 -20.91 -2.28
N GLY A 63 -11.42 -20.71 -1.11
CA GLY A 63 -10.73 -21.79 -0.39
C GLY A 63 -11.23 -22.15 1.01
N TYR A 64 -11.95 -21.25 1.71
CA TYR A 64 -12.47 -21.54 3.07
C TYR A 64 -13.47 -22.71 3.14
N ASP A 65 -14.32 -22.85 2.11
CA ASP A 65 -15.23 -23.98 1.95
C ASP A 65 -14.82 -24.70 0.66
N LYS A 66 -14.23 -25.88 0.79
CA LYS A 66 -13.69 -26.65 -0.34
C LYS A 66 -14.73 -26.89 -1.41
N ASP A 67 -15.99 -27.00 -1.03
CA ASP A 67 -17.09 -27.31 -1.94
C ASP A 67 -17.87 -26.08 -2.37
N LYS A 68 -17.50 -24.87 -1.93
CA LYS A 68 -18.23 -23.65 -2.31
C LYS A 68 -17.33 -22.54 -2.84
N VAL A 69 -17.94 -21.64 -3.60
CA VAL A 69 -17.40 -20.32 -3.91
C VAL A 69 -18.39 -19.30 -3.42
N LYS A 70 -17.95 -18.35 -2.60
CA LYS A 70 -18.77 -17.31 -1.98
C LYS A 70 -18.50 -15.98 -2.67
N PHE A 71 -19.55 -15.27 -3.04
CA PHE A 71 -19.51 -13.93 -3.59
C PHE A 71 -20.22 -13.00 -2.61
N GLU A 72 -19.55 -11.95 -2.20
CA GLU A 72 -20.10 -10.92 -1.31
C GLU A 72 -19.86 -9.55 -1.92
N ASN A 73 -20.85 -8.67 -1.80
CA ASN A 73 -20.71 -7.28 -2.23
C ASN A 73 -21.06 -6.38 -1.07
N ASP A 74 -20.08 -5.59 -0.63
CA ASP A 74 -20.16 -4.68 0.51
C ASP A 74 -21.32 -3.65 0.36
N MET A 75 -21.80 -3.40 -0.87
CA MET A 75 -22.88 -2.43 -1.14
C MET A 75 -24.30 -2.96 -0.92
N ASN A 76 -24.54 -4.27 -1.03
CA ASN A 76 -25.90 -4.83 -1.06
C ASN A 76 -26.13 -5.94 -0.03
N GLU A 77 -25.12 -6.32 0.78
CA GLU A 77 -25.12 -7.45 1.73
C GLU A 77 -25.55 -8.81 1.14
N LYS A 78 -25.74 -8.88 -0.19
CA LYS A 78 -26.16 -10.11 -0.87
C LYS A 78 -24.97 -11.03 -0.99
N THR A 79 -24.98 -12.03 -0.11
CA THR A 79 -24.10 -13.19 -0.21
C THR A 79 -24.70 -14.21 -1.16
N PHE A 80 -23.91 -14.69 -2.10
CA PHE A 80 -24.29 -15.79 -2.97
C PHE A 80 -23.21 -16.88 -2.94
N SER A 81 -23.61 -18.14 -2.82
CA SER A 81 -22.71 -19.29 -2.85
C SER A 81 -23.10 -20.27 -3.95
N ARG A 82 -22.09 -20.85 -4.61
CA ARG A 82 -22.28 -21.99 -5.53
C ARG A 82 -21.52 -23.18 -4.99
N GLN A 83 -22.17 -24.33 -4.95
CA GLN A 83 -21.45 -25.59 -4.79
C GLN A 83 -20.61 -25.89 -6.04
N ARG A 84 -19.34 -26.20 -5.82
CA ARG A 84 -18.37 -26.66 -6.81
C ARG A 84 -17.38 -27.59 -6.12
N GLY A 85 -17.40 -28.87 -6.47
CA GLY A 85 -16.39 -29.86 -6.03
C GLY A 85 -15.04 -29.72 -6.75
N GLU A 86 -14.66 -28.49 -7.09
CA GLU A 86 -13.39 -28.18 -7.79
C GLU A 86 -12.32 -27.82 -6.76
N SER A 87 -11.06 -28.11 -7.07
CA SER A 87 -9.95 -27.70 -6.20
C SER A 87 -9.82 -26.18 -6.12
N SER A 88 -9.16 -25.67 -5.07
CA SER A 88 -8.84 -24.23 -4.96
C SER A 88 -8.03 -23.72 -6.16
N GLU A 89 -7.16 -24.56 -6.72
CA GLU A 89 -6.36 -24.24 -7.91
C GLU A 89 -7.23 -24.12 -9.17
N ASP A 90 -8.18 -25.05 -9.37
CA ASP A 90 -9.12 -24.98 -10.49
C ASP A 90 -9.99 -23.72 -10.42
N LYS A 91 -10.45 -23.38 -9.21
CA LYS A 91 -11.21 -22.15 -8.96
C LYS A 91 -10.36 -20.91 -9.29
N MET A 92 -9.11 -20.87 -8.85
CA MET A 92 -8.18 -19.77 -9.16
C MET A 92 -7.92 -19.65 -10.67
N LYS A 93 -7.61 -20.76 -11.33
CA LYS A 93 -7.38 -20.82 -12.77
C LYS A 93 -8.59 -20.30 -13.55
N LYS A 94 -9.80 -20.72 -13.18
CA LYS A 94 -11.04 -20.23 -13.80
C LYS A 94 -11.24 -18.74 -13.56
N PHE A 95 -10.94 -18.27 -12.35
CA PHE A 95 -10.98 -16.85 -12.03
C PHE A 95 -10.02 -16.06 -12.92
N VAL A 96 -8.73 -16.42 -12.96
CA VAL A 96 -7.72 -15.70 -13.76
C VAL A 96 -8.10 -15.70 -15.24
N ASN A 97 -8.56 -16.84 -15.75
CA ASN A 97 -9.04 -16.95 -17.12
C ASN A 97 -10.22 -16.01 -17.41
N PHE A 98 -11.21 -15.97 -16.51
CA PHE A 98 -12.40 -15.17 -16.72
C PHE A 98 -12.11 -13.66 -16.65
N TYR A 99 -11.38 -13.20 -15.63
CA TYR A 99 -11.20 -11.77 -15.38
C TYR A 99 -10.03 -11.18 -16.19
N PHE A 100 -8.94 -11.93 -16.36
CA PHE A 100 -7.66 -11.37 -16.78
C PHE A 100 -7.20 -11.87 -18.13
N CYS A 101 -7.26 -13.18 -18.41
CA CYS A 101 -6.76 -13.72 -19.67
C CYS A 101 -7.43 -13.07 -20.88
N GLY A 102 -6.65 -12.88 -21.95
CA GLY A 102 -7.05 -12.10 -23.13
C GLY A 102 -6.72 -10.61 -23.04
N ARG A 103 -6.08 -10.16 -21.94
CA ARG A 103 -5.54 -8.80 -21.78
C ARG A 103 -4.06 -8.87 -21.45
N SER A 104 -3.28 -8.03 -22.10
CA SER A 104 -1.85 -7.87 -21.79
C SER A 104 -1.61 -6.98 -20.58
N ILE A 105 -2.44 -5.94 -20.38
CA ILE A 105 -2.28 -4.98 -19.29
C ILE A 105 -3.61 -4.79 -18.55
N ILE A 106 -3.56 -4.86 -17.22
CA ILE A 106 -4.66 -4.48 -16.33
C ILE A 106 -4.24 -3.23 -15.55
N HIS A 107 -5.09 -2.22 -15.54
CA HIS A 107 -4.86 -1.02 -14.76
C HIS A 107 -5.50 -1.21 -13.38
N VAL A 108 -4.71 -1.06 -12.32
CA VAL A 108 -5.20 -1.18 -10.94
C VAL A 108 -4.67 0.00 -10.15
N HIS A 109 -5.52 0.77 -9.46
CA HIS A 109 -5.01 1.86 -8.63
C HIS A 109 -4.19 1.32 -7.45
N GLU A 110 -4.80 0.42 -6.67
CA GLU A 110 -4.17 -0.24 -5.52
C GLU A 110 -4.18 -1.77 -5.69
N LEU A 111 -2.99 -2.37 -5.74
CA LEU A 111 -2.79 -3.82 -5.86
C LEU A 111 -2.28 -4.39 -4.54
N CYS A 112 -2.98 -5.38 -3.99
CA CYS A 112 -2.52 -6.18 -2.86
C CYS A 112 -2.24 -7.63 -3.27
N TRP A 113 -0.97 -8.03 -3.17
CA TRP A 113 -0.45 -9.32 -3.60
C TRP A 113 0.05 -10.10 -2.39
N CYS A 114 -0.82 -10.92 -1.81
CA CYS A 114 -0.52 -11.72 -0.60
C CYS A 114 -0.95 -13.18 -0.75
N ASP A 115 -0.73 -13.76 -1.94
CA ASP A 115 -1.00 -15.16 -2.25
C ASP A 115 0.11 -15.73 -3.14
N GLY A 116 0.67 -16.87 -2.74
CA GLY A 116 1.83 -17.47 -3.40
C GLY A 116 1.49 -18.24 -4.67
N MET A 117 0.23 -18.62 -4.84
CA MET A 117 -0.25 -19.43 -5.96
C MET A 117 -0.73 -18.56 -7.11
N PHE A 118 -1.17 -17.33 -6.84
CA PHE A 118 -1.73 -16.42 -7.84
C PHE A 118 -0.86 -16.29 -9.10
N GLN A 119 0.45 -16.10 -8.91
CA GLN A 119 1.42 -15.94 -10.00
C GLN A 119 1.45 -17.13 -10.97
N ASN A 120 1.19 -18.35 -10.48
CA ASN A 120 1.30 -19.60 -11.25
C ASN A 120 0.21 -19.72 -12.31
N PHE A 121 -0.87 -18.93 -12.18
CA PHE A 121 -2.01 -18.96 -13.10
C PHE A 121 -2.03 -17.79 -14.07
N LEU A 122 -1.16 -16.79 -13.89
CA LEU A 122 -1.10 -15.62 -14.75
C LEU A 122 -0.32 -15.90 -16.04
N PRO A 123 -0.76 -15.36 -17.19
CA PRO A 123 0.07 -15.35 -18.40
C PRO A 123 1.38 -14.58 -18.16
N VAL A 124 2.48 -15.08 -18.74
CA VAL A 124 3.84 -14.53 -18.53
C VAL A 124 3.98 -13.10 -19.06
N ASP A 125 3.31 -12.80 -20.15
CA ASP A 125 3.30 -11.50 -20.83
C ASP A 125 2.33 -10.49 -20.20
N MET A 126 1.47 -10.94 -19.28
CA MET A 126 0.52 -10.09 -18.60
C MET A 126 1.19 -9.20 -17.56
N LYS A 127 0.78 -7.93 -17.50
CA LYS A 127 1.26 -6.93 -16.54
C LYS A 127 0.12 -6.19 -15.84
N PHE A 128 0.39 -5.74 -14.62
CA PHE A 128 -0.43 -4.82 -13.85
C PHE A 128 0.23 -3.44 -13.88
N ARG A 129 -0.49 -2.45 -14.40
CA ARG A 129 -0.09 -1.04 -14.29
C ARG A 129 -0.70 -0.46 -13.02
N VAL A 130 0.14 -0.10 -12.06
CA VAL A 130 -0.29 0.24 -10.70
C VAL A 130 0.28 1.55 -10.19
N ASN A 131 -0.47 2.23 -9.33
CA ASN A 131 0.05 3.39 -8.58
C ASN A 131 0.59 2.95 -7.20
N SER A 132 -0.02 1.91 -6.62
CA SER A 132 0.20 1.48 -5.26
C SER A 132 0.29 -0.04 -5.18
N LEU A 133 1.31 -0.54 -4.49
CA LEU A 133 1.55 -1.98 -4.29
C LEU A 133 1.61 -2.32 -2.80
N THR A 134 0.90 -3.36 -2.40
CA THR A 134 1.01 -4.01 -1.10
C THR A 134 1.50 -5.43 -1.33
N ALA A 135 2.72 -5.74 -0.92
CA ALA A 135 3.28 -7.08 -1.02
C ALA A 135 4.35 -7.26 0.07
N ILE A 136 4.13 -8.22 0.96
CA ILE A 136 4.92 -8.41 2.18
C ILE A 136 5.87 -9.60 2.00
N SER A 137 7.10 -9.48 2.52
CA SER A 137 8.09 -10.58 2.52
C SER A 137 8.31 -11.16 1.11
N TYR A 138 8.24 -12.48 0.94
CA TYR A 138 8.50 -13.14 -0.34
C TYR A 138 7.50 -12.78 -1.44
N TYR A 139 6.30 -12.31 -1.10
CA TYR A 139 5.29 -11.90 -2.08
C TYR A 139 5.71 -10.69 -2.91
N PHE A 140 6.59 -9.84 -2.37
CA PHE A 140 7.11 -8.71 -3.11
C PHE A 140 7.90 -9.18 -4.34
N ASN A 141 8.80 -10.14 -4.15
CA ASN A 141 9.62 -10.68 -5.24
C ASN A 141 8.79 -11.42 -6.30
N THR A 142 7.67 -12.02 -5.91
CA THR A 142 6.75 -12.69 -6.83
C THR A 142 5.86 -11.71 -7.59
N ALA A 143 5.50 -10.57 -6.99
CA ALA A 143 4.67 -9.56 -7.63
C ALA A 143 5.43 -8.74 -8.69
N ILE A 144 6.68 -8.36 -8.41
CA ILE A 144 7.47 -7.44 -9.25
C ILE A 144 7.55 -7.85 -10.73
N PRO A 145 7.78 -9.12 -11.11
CA PRO A 145 7.79 -9.55 -12.50
C PRO A 145 6.50 -9.26 -13.26
N PHE A 146 5.37 -9.12 -12.56
CA PHE A 146 4.06 -8.84 -13.13
C PHE A 146 3.68 -7.35 -13.09
N ILE A 147 4.52 -6.46 -12.58
CA ILE A 147 4.25 -5.02 -12.59
C ILE A 147 4.76 -4.41 -13.91
N ASP A 148 3.90 -3.61 -14.56
CA ASP A 148 4.28 -2.84 -15.74
C ASP A 148 5.37 -1.82 -15.37
N PRO A 149 6.51 -1.77 -16.09
CA PRO A 149 7.59 -0.83 -15.80
C PRO A 149 7.17 0.65 -15.75
N HIS A 150 6.10 1.04 -16.45
CA HIS A 150 5.55 2.40 -16.41
C HIS A 150 4.85 2.74 -15.08
N SER A 151 4.72 1.77 -14.18
CA SER A 151 4.25 1.98 -12.81
C SER A 151 5.32 2.59 -11.91
N PHE A 152 6.59 2.54 -12.32
CA PHE A 152 7.71 3.02 -11.51
C PHE A 152 8.07 4.49 -11.82
N PRO A 153 8.42 5.30 -10.81
CA PRO A 153 8.35 4.98 -9.37
C PRO A 153 6.91 4.85 -8.87
N LEU A 154 6.69 3.89 -7.95
CA LEU A 154 5.38 3.74 -7.31
C LEU A 154 5.08 4.95 -6.43
N LYS A 155 3.80 5.32 -6.35
CA LYS A 155 3.34 6.35 -5.41
C LYS A 155 3.41 5.83 -3.98
N THR A 156 2.94 4.60 -3.75
CA THR A 156 3.03 3.95 -2.44
C THR A 156 3.45 2.49 -2.55
N LEU A 157 4.26 2.03 -1.59
CA LEU A 157 4.64 0.64 -1.44
C LEU A 157 4.46 0.23 0.02
N PHE A 158 3.69 -0.83 0.28
CA PHE A 158 3.58 -1.45 1.60
C PHE A 158 4.25 -2.82 1.60
N THR A 159 5.28 -2.98 2.43
CA THR A 159 6.08 -4.21 2.55
C THR A 159 6.64 -4.40 3.98
N SER A 160 7.46 -5.42 4.24
CA SER A 160 8.10 -5.69 5.55
C SER A 160 9.63 -5.51 5.49
N ILE A 161 10.27 -5.41 6.66
CA ILE A 161 11.73 -5.28 6.82
C ILE A 161 12.39 -6.64 7.05
N ALA A 162 11.62 -7.74 7.05
CA ALA A 162 12.07 -9.10 7.34
C ALA A 162 13.31 -9.57 6.58
N ASN A 163 13.72 -8.87 5.52
CA ASN A 163 15.04 -8.96 4.94
C ASN A 163 15.60 -7.56 4.64
N THR A 164 16.65 -7.11 5.34
CA THR A 164 17.26 -5.78 5.15
C THR A 164 17.82 -5.55 3.75
N SER A 165 18.00 -6.63 2.95
CA SER A 165 18.32 -6.54 1.52
C SER A 165 17.20 -5.90 0.68
N ILE A 166 15.97 -5.79 1.20
CA ILE A 166 14.87 -5.12 0.51
C ILE A 166 15.19 -3.63 0.25
N PHE A 167 15.97 -3.01 1.14
CA PHE A 167 16.38 -1.61 0.96
C PHE A 167 17.31 -1.41 -0.23
N ASP A 168 17.95 -2.47 -0.74
CA ASP A 168 18.81 -2.39 -1.92
C ASP A 168 18.06 -2.52 -3.25
N ILE A 169 16.79 -2.91 -3.19
CA ILE A 169 15.95 -3.05 -4.37
C ILE A 169 15.56 -1.66 -4.91
N GLN A 170 15.85 -1.41 -6.20
CA GLN A 170 15.60 -0.10 -6.83
C GLN A 170 14.15 0.37 -6.70
N VAL A 171 13.19 -0.55 -6.82
CA VAL A 171 11.76 -0.24 -6.67
C VAL A 171 11.46 0.33 -5.28
N VAL A 172 12.10 -0.18 -4.24
CA VAL A 172 11.94 0.30 -2.86
C VAL A 172 12.57 1.68 -2.72
N LYS A 173 13.81 1.87 -3.21
CA LYS A 173 14.53 3.16 -3.14
C LYS A 173 13.80 4.31 -3.84
N LEU A 174 13.15 4.02 -4.97
CA LEU A 174 12.54 5.05 -5.82
C LEU A 174 11.08 5.36 -5.45
N THR A 175 10.43 4.54 -4.63
CA THR A 175 9.04 4.78 -4.23
C THR A 175 8.90 6.09 -3.45
N GLU A 176 7.85 6.87 -3.71
CA GLU A 176 7.62 8.15 -3.02
C GLU A 176 7.32 7.93 -1.52
N THR A 177 6.31 7.13 -1.21
CA THR A 177 5.91 6.81 0.17
C THR A 177 6.08 5.32 0.44
N LEU A 178 7.03 4.97 1.30
CA LEU A 178 7.28 3.60 1.74
C LEU A 178 6.57 3.33 3.07
N LEU A 179 5.74 2.31 3.12
CA LEU A 179 5.08 1.83 4.33
C LEU A 179 5.73 0.52 4.75
N LEU A 180 6.30 0.50 5.95
CA LEU A 180 7.01 -0.65 6.49
C LEU A 180 6.16 -1.29 7.59
N ASN A 181 5.80 -2.56 7.40
CA ASN A 181 5.10 -3.36 8.38
C ASN A 181 6.08 -3.93 9.41
N LEU A 182 6.00 -3.44 10.65
CA LEU A 182 6.83 -3.87 11.78
C LEU A 182 6.14 -4.88 12.70
N ALA A 183 5.06 -5.53 12.25
CA ALA A 183 4.40 -6.56 13.07
C ALA A 183 5.31 -7.76 13.38
N ILE A 184 6.30 -8.02 12.52
CA ILE A 184 7.24 -9.15 12.61
C ILE A 184 8.63 -8.65 13.06
N ASP A 185 9.06 -7.48 12.58
CA ASP A 185 10.39 -6.92 12.81
C ASP A 185 10.44 -6.12 14.11
N ARG A 186 11.26 -6.59 15.07
CA ARG A 186 11.22 -6.07 16.45
C ARG A 186 12.08 -4.83 16.68
N ILE A 187 13.08 -4.54 15.86
CA ILE A 187 13.98 -3.40 16.07
C ILE A 187 14.39 -2.85 14.70
N VAL A 188 14.24 -1.53 14.51
CA VAL A 188 14.75 -0.83 13.32
C VAL A 188 16.00 -0.04 13.74
N THR A 189 17.16 -0.49 13.27
CA THR A 189 18.46 0.07 13.67
C THR A 189 18.79 1.34 12.90
N VAL A 190 19.78 2.10 13.36
CA VAL A 190 20.27 3.27 12.62
C VAL A 190 20.81 2.90 11.24
N GLU A 191 21.45 1.75 11.09
CA GLU A 191 21.99 1.30 9.80
C GLU A 191 20.87 0.99 8.79
N ASP A 192 19.72 0.48 9.26
CA ASP A 192 18.54 0.31 8.42
C ASP A 192 17.97 1.68 8.00
N LEU A 193 17.84 2.60 8.95
CA LEU A 193 17.29 3.93 8.72
C LEU A 193 18.15 4.75 7.73
N LYS A 194 19.48 4.62 7.78
CA LYS A 194 20.41 5.29 6.86
C LYS A 194 20.21 4.88 5.40
N LYS A 195 19.69 3.66 5.15
CA LYS A 195 19.41 3.17 3.78
C LYS A 195 18.11 3.73 3.20
N LEU A 196 17.25 4.34 4.03
CA LEU A 196 15.96 4.86 3.63
C LEU A 196 16.08 6.27 3.04
N ASN A 197 15.93 6.36 1.72
CA ASN A 197 16.02 7.59 0.94
C ASN A 197 14.68 8.02 0.31
N ASN A 198 13.57 7.38 0.71
CA ASN A 198 12.22 7.75 0.26
C ASN A 198 11.82 9.14 0.77
N LYS A 199 10.90 9.81 0.08
CA LYS A 199 10.35 11.10 0.54
C LYS A 199 9.65 10.96 1.89
N THR A 200 8.85 9.90 2.04
CA THR A 200 8.14 9.58 3.28
C THR A 200 8.28 8.10 3.62
N VAL A 201 8.57 7.79 4.88
CA VAL A 201 8.55 6.43 5.42
C VAL A 201 7.55 6.35 6.57
N ILE A 202 6.63 5.39 6.52
CA ILE A 202 5.61 5.17 7.53
C ILE A 202 5.82 3.81 8.19
N PHE A 203 6.07 3.79 9.49
CA PHE A 203 6.27 2.56 10.26
C PHE A 203 4.94 2.05 10.83
N LYS A 204 4.32 1.11 10.14
CA LYS A 204 3.03 0.51 10.51
C LYS A 204 3.23 -0.60 11.53
N HIS A 205 2.26 -0.76 12.43
CA HIS A 205 2.27 -1.77 13.49
C HIS A 205 3.51 -1.72 14.40
N CYS A 206 4.10 -0.54 14.55
CA CYS A 206 5.25 -0.33 15.41
C CYS A 206 4.87 -0.51 16.89
N ARG A 207 5.31 -1.62 17.48
CA ARG A 207 5.19 -1.88 18.93
C ARG A 207 6.53 -1.79 19.68
N PHE A 208 7.61 -1.58 18.94
CA PHE A 208 8.97 -1.70 19.45
C PHE A 208 9.84 -0.49 19.08
N ARG A 209 11.15 -0.60 19.32
CA ARG A 209 12.10 0.51 19.25
C ARG A 209 12.52 0.82 17.80
N ILE A 210 12.45 2.10 17.44
CA ILE A 210 13.02 2.66 16.21
C ILE A 210 14.10 3.68 16.62
N ASP A 211 15.33 3.51 16.15
CA ASP A 211 16.47 4.33 16.56
C ASP A 211 16.54 5.74 15.91
N LEU A 212 15.41 6.45 15.87
CA LEU A 212 15.32 7.81 15.29
C LEU A 212 16.23 8.81 16.01
N ILE A 213 16.37 8.72 17.33
CA ILE A 213 17.26 9.62 18.09
C ILE A 213 18.71 9.46 17.64
N SER A 214 19.16 8.21 17.51
CA SER A 214 20.53 7.90 17.08
C SER A 214 20.75 8.28 15.62
N LEU A 215 19.75 8.11 14.75
CA LEU A 215 19.77 8.63 13.38
C LEU A 215 19.98 10.16 13.37
N ILE A 216 19.20 10.90 14.16
CA ILE A 216 19.32 12.37 14.22
C ILE A 216 20.70 12.80 14.71
N LYS A 217 21.24 12.14 15.76
CA LYS A 217 22.61 12.41 16.24
C LYS A 217 23.65 12.19 15.14
N TYR A 218 23.57 11.09 14.40
CA TYR A 218 24.45 10.81 13.27
C TYR A 218 24.39 11.92 12.20
N HIS A 219 23.20 12.41 11.87
CA HIS A 219 23.04 13.49 10.89
C HIS A 219 23.61 14.82 11.39
N ILE A 220 23.46 15.14 12.67
CA ILE A 220 24.10 16.32 13.29
C ILE A 220 25.63 16.20 13.23
N GLU A 221 26.19 15.06 13.62
CA GLU A 221 27.64 14.81 13.63
C GLU A 221 28.24 14.89 12.23
N THR A 222 27.55 14.33 11.23
CA THR A 222 28.01 14.31 9.83
C THR A 222 27.62 15.55 9.04
N LYS A 223 26.81 16.46 9.62
CA LYS A 223 26.20 17.63 8.96
C LYS A 223 25.42 17.29 7.68
N LYS A 224 24.99 16.03 7.51
CA LYS A 224 24.24 15.57 6.34
C LYS A 224 22.74 15.72 6.58
N ASP A 225 22.04 16.28 5.61
CA ASP A 225 20.59 16.44 5.72
C ASP A 225 19.85 15.10 5.75
N ILE A 226 18.85 15.02 6.62
CA ILE A 226 17.78 14.02 6.49
C ILE A 226 16.85 14.53 5.40
N ARG A 227 16.62 13.73 4.35
CA ARG A 227 15.65 14.06 3.28
C ARG A 227 14.33 13.31 3.40
N THR A 228 14.25 12.42 4.37
CA THR A 228 13.14 11.50 4.60
C THR A 228 12.26 12.00 5.74
N THR A 229 10.96 12.12 5.50
CA THR A 229 9.98 12.30 6.59
C THR A 229 9.61 10.95 7.16
N PHE A 230 9.81 10.74 8.46
CA PHE A 230 9.38 9.53 9.15
C PHE A 230 8.07 9.77 9.89
N VAL A 231 7.13 8.83 9.75
CA VAL A 231 5.83 8.85 10.41
C VAL A 231 5.61 7.55 11.15
N ILE A 232 5.26 7.63 12.44
CA ILE A 232 4.94 6.46 13.26
C ILE A 232 3.50 6.58 13.74
N PRO A 233 2.53 5.96 13.02
CA PRO A 233 1.17 5.86 13.47
C PRO A 233 1.04 4.86 14.62
N THR A 234 0.30 5.23 15.66
CA THR A 234 0.03 4.38 16.82
C THR A 234 -1.34 4.71 17.43
N ASP A 235 -2.03 3.71 17.95
CA ASP A 235 -3.21 3.84 18.80
C ASP A 235 -2.83 3.96 20.29
N CYS A 236 -1.56 3.72 20.63
CA CYS A 236 -1.06 3.71 22.00
C CYS A 236 -0.53 5.08 22.42
N LYS A 237 -1.33 5.83 23.20
CA LYS A 237 -0.91 7.13 23.77
C LYS A 237 0.36 7.01 24.64
N GLY A 238 0.52 5.90 25.36
CA GLY A 238 1.71 5.62 26.16
C GLY A 238 2.99 5.56 25.32
N PHE A 239 2.91 4.97 24.11
CA PHE A 239 4.04 4.91 23.18
C PHE A 239 4.49 6.30 22.74
N ILE A 240 3.55 7.20 22.42
CA ILE A 240 3.83 8.58 22.05
C ILE A 240 4.53 9.32 23.19
N ASN A 241 3.98 9.23 24.40
CA ASN A 241 4.53 9.90 25.56
C ASN A 241 5.95 9.41 25.86
N ASN A 242 6.18 8.10 25.75
CA ASN A 242 7.49 7.50 25.93
C ASN A 242 8.48 8.03 24.89
N MET A 243 8.12 7.99 23.60
CA MET A 243 9.00 8.46 22.53
C MET A 243 9.32 9.95 22.66
N LEU A 244 8.31 10.80 22.92
CA LEU A 244 8.54 12.24 23.13
C LEU A 244 9.39 12.53 24.39
N ARG A 245 9.30 11.69 25.43
CA ARG A 245 10.19 11.79 26.60
C ARG A 245 11.63 11.48 26.21
N GLU A 246 11.88 10.43 25.44
CA GLU A 246 13.23 10.11 24.93
C GLU A 246 13.78 11.26 24.07
N PHE A 247 12.95 11.86 23.19
CA PHE A 247 13.32 13.07 22.45
C PHE A 247 13.64 14.25 23.37
N ASN A 248 12.89 14.44 24.46
CA ASN A 248 13.16 15.49 25.43
C ASN A 248 14.48 15.28 26.18
N LEU A 249 14.83 14.03 26.53
CA LEU A 249 16.10 13.69 27.16
C LEU A 249 17.28 13.98 26.21
N ALA A 250 17.16 13.64 24.92
CA ALA A 250 18.24 13.84 23.95
C ALA A 250 18.34 15.27 23.43
N PHE A 251 17.22 15.96 23.25
CA PHE A 251 17.11 17.21 22.48
C PHE A 251 16.30 18.30 23.21
N GLY A 252 16.15 18.21 24.54
CA GLY A 252 15.32 19.13 25.33
C GLY A 252 15.63 20.62 25.13
N LYS A 253 16.91 20.96 24.89
CA LYS A 253 17.34 22.35 24.57
C LYS A 253 16.75 22.92 23.28
N PHE A 254 16.20 22.07 22.40
CA PHE A 254 15.62 22.44 21.12
C PHE A 254 14.08 22.39 21.13
N ARG A 255 13.47 22.31 22.32
CA ARG A 255 12.02 22.37 22.46
C ARG A 255 11.51 23.76 22.03
N CYS A 256 10.46 23.79 21.21
CA CYS A 256 9.83 25.04 20.76
C CYS A 256 8.39 24.80 20.32
N ASP A 257 7.61 25.85 20.12
CA ASP A 257 6.20 25.72 19.75
C ASP A 257 5.96 25.41 18.27
N LEU A 258 7.01 25.49 17.43
CA LEU A 258 6.93 25.42 15.96
C LEU A 258 5.97 26.47 15.37
N LYS A 259 6.09 27.73 15.80
CA LYS A 259 5.28 28.85 15.28
C LYS A 259 5.39 28.94 13.75
N GLY A 260 4.25 29.09 13.06
CA GLY A 260 4.17 29.15 11.60
C GLY A 260 4.04 27.79 10.90
N VAL A 261 4.16 26.67 11.63
CA VAL A 261 3.89 25.34 11.08
C VAL A 261 2.38 25.05 11.14
N ASN A 262 1.75 24.94 9.97
CA ASN A 262 0.30 24.67 9.85
C ASN A 262 -0.01 23.17 9.99
N GLU A 263 0.17 22.64 11.21
CA GLU A 263 -0.11 21.24 11.54
C GLU A 263 -1.06 21.14 12.73
N ARG A 264 -1.93 20.12 12.73
CA ARG A 264 -2.88 19.87 13.83
C ARG A 264 -2.20 19.11 14.97
N PHE A 265 -1.35 19.82 15.70
CA PHE A 265 -0.58 19.25 16.81
C PHE A 265 -1.47 18.62 17.88
N LEU A 266 -0.96 17.54 18.50
CA LEU A 266 -1.56 16.95 19.67
C LEU A 266 -1.44 17.93 20.85
N PRO A 267 -2.55 18.32 21.51
CA PRO A 267 -2.50 19.24 22.64
C PRO A 267 -1.64 18.71 23.79
N GLY A 268 -0.80 19.57 24.36
CA GLY A 268 0.08 19.24 25.49
C GLY A 268 1.33 18.41 25.15
N SER A 269 1.49 17.94 23.91
CA SER A 269 2.68 17.19 23.50
C SER A 269 3.88 18.11 23.25
N SER A 270 5.08 17.70 23.69
CA SER A 270 6.33 18.38 23.36
C SER A 270 6.59 18.41 21.85
N ARG A 271 7.26 19.47 21.39
CA ARG A 271 7.67 19.67 20.00
C ARG A 271 9.10 20.18 19.97
N PHE A 272 9.84 19.82 18.93
CA PHE A 272 11.26 20.11 18.83
C PHE A 272 11.61 20.66 17.45
N SER A 273 12.57 21.59 17.40
CA SER A 273 13.21 22.05 16.17
C SER A 273 14.72 21.90 16.30
N ILE A 274 15.23 20.77 15.84
CA ILE A 274 16.61 20.32 16.07
C ILE A 274 17.46 20.73 14.87
N PRO A 275 18.48 21.59 15.02
CA PRO A 275 19.38 21.96 13.92
C PRO A 275 20.26 20.77 13.52
N ILE A 276 20.44 20.56 12.21
CA ILE A 276 21.43 19.61 11.66
C ILE A 276 22.67 20.38 11.18
N ASN A 277 22.47 21.40 10.37
CA ASN A 277 23.49 22.33 9.87
C ASN A 277 22.87 23.73 9.71
N ASP A 278 23.62 24.67 9.11
CA ASP A 278 23.18 26.07 8.96
C ASP A 278 21.94 26.21 8.07
N GLY A 279 21.68 25.24 7.19
CA GLY A 279 20.59 25.27 6.21
C GLY A 279 19.50 24.21 6.42
N SER A 280 19.52 23.44 7.52
CA SER A 280 18.49 22.41 7.75
C SER A 280 18.23 22.08 9.21
N ARG A 281 16.98 21.73 9.48
CA ARG A 281 16.46 21.38 10.80
C ARG A 281 15.53 20.17 10.71
N ILE A 282 15.28 19.55 11.85
CA ILE A 282 14.31 18.47 12.00
C ILE A 282 13.23 18.92 12.96
N HIS A 283 11.99 18.89 12.50
CA HIS A 283 10.82 19.06 13.34
C HIS A 283 10.34 17.72 13.85
N VAL A 284 10.15 17.62 15.16
CA VAL A 284 9.58 16.44 15.82
C VAL A 284 8.34 16.86 16.59
N TYR A 285 7.20 16.25 16.28
CA TYR A 285 5.92 16.57 16.91
C TYR A 285 4.92 15.41 16.76
N ALA A 286 3.87 15.44 17.57
CA ALA A 286 2.75 14.51 17.46
C ALA A 286 1.50 15.20 16.91
N THR A 287 0.69 14.47 16.14
CA THR A 287 -0.60 14.91 15.59
C THR A 287 -1.69 13.85 15.85
N LYS A 288 -2.95 14.22 15.63
CA LYS A 288 -4.02 13.21 15.48
C LYS A 288 -3.81 12.50 14.14
N GLY A 289 -3.87 11.17 14.16
CA GLY A 289 -3.69 10.35 12.98
C GLY A 289 -4.87 10.46 12.01
N SER A 290 -4.61 10.06 10.77
CA SER A 290 -5.62 10.00 9.70
C SER A 290 -6.79 9.04 10.03
N GLN A 291 -6.54 8.00 10.82
CA GLN A 291 -7.55 7.06 11.30
C GLN A 291 -8.09 7.48 12.68
N LYS A 292 -9.40 7.33 12.88
CA LYS A 292 -10.03 7.65 14.17
C LYS A 292 -9.41 6.80 15.29
N GLY A 293 -8.97 7.46 16.36
CA GLY A 293 -8.33 6.81 17.51
C GLY A 293 -6.82 6.61 17.37
N PHE A 294 -6.24 6.89 16.20
CA PHE A 294 -4.80 6.87 16.00
C PHE A 294 -4.19 8.26 16.20
N TYR A 295 -2.89 8.24 16.51
CA TYR A 295 -2.01 9.39 16.59
C TYR A 295 -0.79 9.12 15.71
N GLU A 296 -0.10 10.18 15.31
CA GLU A 296 1.10 10.07 14.48
C GLU A 296 2.23 10.87 15.11
N ILE A 297 3.40 10.24 15.25
CA ILE A 297 4.65 10.93 15.57
C ILE A 297 5.34 11.22 14.24
N ILE A 298 5.68 12.48 14.01
CA ILE A 298 6.27 12.96 12.78
C ILE A 298 7.68 13.46 13.07
N VAL A 299 8.66 12.93 12.33
CA VAL A 299 10.04 13.44 12.26
C VAL A 299 10.23 13.93 10.83
N LYS A 300 10.17 15.26 10.65
CA LYS A 300 10.12 15.91 9.35
C LYS A 300 11.33 16.82 9.16
N PRO A 301 12.16 16.61 8.14
CA PRO A 301 13.21 17.57 7.80
C PRO A 301 12.59 18.82 7.20
N VAL A 302 13.19 19.97 7.51
CA VAL A 302 12.78 21.29 7.03
C VAL A 302 14.03 22.07 6.68
N SER A 303 14.03 22.75 5.54
CA SER A 303 15.09 23.69 5.19
C SER A 303 15.13 24.83 6.21
N GLY A 304 16.34 25.23 6.60
CA GLY A 304 16.58 26.45 7.35
C GLY A 304 16.08 27.65 6.56
N LEU A 305 15.55 28.64 7.29
CA LEU A 305 15.34 29.99 6.78
C LEU A 305 16.69 30.69 6.63
#